data_AF-A0A1B6C7U8-F1
#
_entry.id   AF-A0A1B6C7U8-F1
#
_cell.length_a   1.000
_cell.length_b   1.000
_cell.length_c   1.000
_cell.angle_alpha   90.00
_cell.angle_beta   90.00
_cell.angle_gamma   90.00
#
_symmetry.space_group_name_H-M   'P 1'
#
loop_
_entity.id
_entity.type
_entity.pdbx_description
1 polymer ?
#
loop_
_entity_poly.entity_id
_entity_poly.type
_entity_poly.pdbx_seq_one_letter_code
_entity_poly.pdbx_strand_id
1 'polypeptide(L)'
;MRTKSYLLGFICIVATTLLIIIFGDQRPDIQSIVTETHKQLKNNIQTFKENLKVAEEKKLTADDKYLNFLGFVPNPRLYPLSVWTNTTLPVIVSYLCDGDIDQGIGLTRNIGHFLPNHTLLLYNLGLRRYDLQMILSYCNSSRCIVMDFDLSDFPSHVNDQHLHAFRPLVIQDALNHAGAVFFIENNLRLSTSNIAPLINKAVGNGKKHGSGIITWRTQHAVTSLTHPRMFNYFRTSDESFLFLPMVESTKLLIYNTEAIHSDVMLPWIQCCLIHDCILPIGK
;
A
#
# COMPACT_ATOMS: atom_id res chain seq x y z
N MET A 1 -10.34 -41.67 -77.23
CA MET A 1 -11.02 -41.07 -76.04
C MET A 1 -10.27 -39.90 -75.39
N ARG A 2 -9.01 -39.57 -75.75
CA ARG A 2 -8.25 -38.52 -75.06
C ARG A 2 -8.52 -37.07 -75.54
N THR A 3 -8.85 -36.85 -76.81
CA THR A 3 -9.04 -35.49 -77.36
C THR A 3 -10.31 -34.77 -76.88
N LYS A 4 -11.37 -35.50 -76.51
CA LYS A 4 -12.62 -34.89 -76.00
C LYS A 4 -12.48 -34.35 -74.56
N SER A 5 -11.63 -34.96 -73.72
CA SER A 5 -11.35 -34.47 -72.37
C SER A 5 -10.53 -33.18 -72.35
N TYR A 6 -9.59 -33.00 -73.29
CA TYR A 6 -8.80 -31.77 -73.37
C TYR A 6 -9.64 -30.56 -73.82
N LEU A 7 -10.61 -30.78 -74.72
CA LEU A 7 -11.53 -29.72 -75.16
C LEU A 7 -12.44 -29.25 -74.01
N LEU A 8 -12.95 -30.20 -73.21
CA LEU A 8 -13.80 -29.89 -72.06
C LEU A 8 -13.03 -29.10 -71.00
N GLY A 9 -11.78 -29.48 -70.73
CA GLY A 9 -10.90 -28.77 -69.79
C GLY A 9 -10.61 -27.33 -70.23
N PHE A 10 -10.36 -27.12 -71.53
CA PHE A 10 -10.11 -25.78 -72.07
C PHE A 10 -11.34 -24.86 -71.95
N ILE A 11 -12.54 -25.39 -72.21
CA ILE A 11 -13.79 -24.64 -72.07
C ILE A 11 -14.04 -24.24 -70.61
N CYS A 12 -13.77 -25.14 -69.65
CA CYS A 12 -13.89 -24.83 -68.23
C CYS A 12 -12.94 -23.71 -67.79
N ILE A 13 -11.68 -23.72 -68.25
CA ILE A 13 -10.70 -22.69 -67.91
C ILE A 13 -11.16 -21.33 -68.45
N VAL A 14 -11.57 -21.27 -69.72
CA VAL A 14 -12.05 -20.02 -70.33
C VAL A 14 -13.30 -19.49 -69.62
N ALA A 15 -14.25 -20.37 -69.26
CA ALA A 15 -15.45 -19.99 -68.52
C ALA A 15 -15.12 -19.44 -67.12
N THR A 16 -14.19 -20.06 -66.38
CA THR A 16 -13.75 -19.54 -65.07
C THR A 16 -13.02 -18.21 -65.19
N THR A 17 -12.26 -18.00 -66.27
CA THR A 17 -11.53 -16.74 -66.49
C THR A 17 -12.51 -15.60 -66.78
N LEU A 18 -13.54 -15.87 -67.59
CA LEU A 18 -14.61 -14.91 -67.88
C LEU A 18 -15.43 -14.57 -66.63
N LEU A 19 -15.73 -15.56 -65.78
CA LEU A 19 -16.43 -15.33 -64.51
C LEU A 19 -15.61 -14.43 -63.57
N ILE A 20 -14.31 -14.64 -63.47
CA ILE A 20 -13.43 -13.80 -62.63
C ILE A 20 -13.37 -12.36 -63.17
N ILE A 21 -13.38 -12.16 -64.49
CA ILE A 21 -13.37 -10.82 -65.08
C ILE A 21 -14.72 -10.10 -64.87
N ILE A 22 -15.84 -10.82 -64.97
CA ILE A 22 -17.19 -10.24 -64.82
C ILE A 22 -17.52 -9.94 -63.35
N PHE A 23 -17.06 -10.77 -62.41
CA PHE A 23 -17.36 -10.62 -60.98
C PHE A 23 -16.20 -10.04 -60.13
N GLY A 24 -15.02 -9.84 -60.72
CA GLY A 24 -13.80 -9.43 -59.99
C GLY A 24 -13.64 -7.93 -59.76
N ASP A 25 -14.55 -7.08 -60.24
CA ASP A 25 -14.44 -5.62 -60.07
C ASP A 25 -15.19 -5.12 -58.83
N GLN A 26 -14.72 -5.55 -57.66
CA GLN A 26 -14.97 -4.84 -56.41
C GLN A 26 -13.62 -4.40 -55.85
N ARG A 27 -13.05 -3.34 -56.43
CA ARG A 27 -12.01 -2.57 -55.75
C ARG A 27 -12.67 -1.73 -54.66
N PRO A 28 -12.44 -1.99 -53.36
CA PRO A 28 -12.87 -1.06 -52.34
C PRO A 28 -12.13 0.26 -52.54
N ASP A 29 -12.88 1.37 -52.55
CA ASP A 29 -12.33 2.71 -52.71
C ASP A 29 -11.31 2.98 -51.60
N ILE A 30 -10.04 3.17 -51.97
CA ILE A 30 -8.91 3.40 -51.06
C ILE A 30 -9.19 4.62 -50.18
N GLN A 31 -9.98 5.59 -50.67
CA GLN A 31 -10.41 6.74 -49.88
C GLN A 31 -11.23 6.34 -48.65
N SER A 32 -12.10 5.33 -48.78
CA SER A 32 -12.91 4.84 -47.65
C SER A 32 -12.05 4.13 -46.58
N ILE A 33 -11.06 3.34 -47.01
CA ILE A 33 -10.15 2.61 -46.12
C ILE A 33 -9.24 3.58 -45.36
N VAL A 34 -8.72 4.62 -46.03
CA VAL A 34 -7.87 5.64 -45.40
C VAL A 34 -8.69 6.54 -44.46
N THR A 35 -9.95 6.82 -44.79
CA THR A 35 -10.82 7.64 -43.94
C THR A 35 -11.28 6.87 -42.70
N GLU A 36 -11.63 5.61 -42.83
CA GLU A 36 -11.96 4.71 -41.70
C GLU A 36 -10.74 4.51 -40.78
N THR A 37 -9.55 4.28 -41.33
CA THR A 37 -8.32 4.14 -40.52
C THR A 37 -7.95 5.44 -39.81
N HIS A 38 -8.06 6.61 -40.45
CA HIS A 38 -7.82 7.89 -39.77
C HIS A 38 -8.83 8.15 -38.65
N LYS A 39 -10.09 7.75 -38.83
CA LYS A 39 -11.13 7.91 -37.81
C LYS A 39 -10.90 6.96 -36.63
N GLN A 40 -10.56 5.69 -36.88
CA GLN A 40 -10.17 4.76 -35.82
C GLN A 40 -8.90 5.20 -35.10
N LEU A 41 -7.87 5.64 -35.82
CA LEU A 41 -6.61 6.09 -35.21
C LEU A 41 -6.83 7.34 -34.35
N LYS A 42 -7.59 8.32 -34.86
CA LYS A 42 -7.93 9.53 -34.11
C LYS A 42 -8.76 9.21 -32.86
N ASN A 43 -9.74 8.31 -32.97
CA ASN A 43 -10.53 7.88 -31.82
C ASN A 43 -9.66 7.14 -30.79
N ASN A 44 -8.81 6.21 -31.22
CA ASN A 44 -7.90 5.48 -30.33
C ASN A 44 -6.88 6.41 -29.66
N ILE A 45 -6.34 7.39 -30.38
CA ILE A 45 -5.43 8.41 -29.84
C ILE A 45 -6.16 9.35 -28.87
N GLN A 46 -7.41 9.72 -29.19
CA GLN A 46 -8.25 10.54 -28.31
C GLN A 46 -8.57 9.79 -27.01
N THR A 47 -8.98 8.52 -27.09
CA THR A 47 -9.22 7.66 -25.92
C THR A 47 -7.94 7.44 -25.13
N PHE A 48 -6.80 7.24 -25.79
CA PHE A 48 -5.50 7.15 -25.13
C PHE A 48 -5.12 8.46 -24.43
N LYS A 49 -5.36 9.61 -25.05
CA LYS A 49 -5.13 10.94 -24.48
C LYS A 49 -6.07 11.25 -23.33
N GLU A 50 -7.32 10.80 -23.39
CA GLU A 50 -8.29 10.90 -22.30
C GLU A 50 -7.90 10.00 -21.13
N ASN A 51 -7.45 8.77 -21.39
CA ASN A 51 -6.88 7.89 -20.38
C ASN A 51 -5.57 8.47 -19.77
N LEU A 52 -4.76 9.19 -20.55
CA LEU A 52 -3.57 9.90 -20.06
C LEU A 52 -3.92 11.13 -19.22
N LYS A 53 -4.96 11.88 -19.60
CA LYS A 53 -5.46 13.01 -18.83
C LYS A 53 -6.12 12.58 -17.52
N VAL A 54 -6.77 11.42 -17.50
CA VAL A 54 -7.27 10.80 -16.26
C VAL A 54 -6.10 10.28 -15.41
N ALA A 55 -5.00 9.83 -16.02
CA ALA A 55 -3.76 9.50 -15.33
C ALA A 55 -2.95 10.72 -14.82
N GLU A 56 -3.23 11.94 -15.31
CA GLU A 56 -2.58 13.18 -14.88
C GLU A 56 -3.05 13.65 -13.48
N GLU A 57 -4.26 13.29 -13.04
CA GLU A 57 -4.69 13.50 -11.65
C GLU A 57 -4.48 12.23 -10.83
N LYS A 58 -3.22 11.94 -10.48
CA LYS A 58 -2.88 10.85 -9.53
C LYS A 58 -3.55 11.12 -8.19
N LYS A 59 -4.68 10.46 -7.92
CA LYS A 59 -5.46 10.59 -6.68
C LYS A 59 -5.15 9.42 -5.75
N LEU A 60 -5.05 9.72 -4.45
CA LEU A 60 -5.08 8.72 -3.40
C LEU A 60 -6.50 8.16 -3.30
N THR A 61 -6.79 7.13 -4.09
CA THR A 61 -8.05 6.38 -4.06
C THR A 61 -7.72 4.91 -3.87
N ALA A 62 -7.94 4.41 -2.65
CA ALA A 62 -7.83 2.99 -2.33
C ALA A 62 -9.22 2.35 -2.30
N ASP A 63 -9.28 1.03 -2.45
CA ASP A 63 -10.53 0.26 -2.37
C ASP A 63 -11.14 0.38 -0.96
N ASP A 64 -12.41 0.76 -0.89
CA ASP A 64 -13.19 0.92 0.34
C ASP A 64 -13.20 -0.36 1.19
N LYS A 65 -13.07 -1.54 0.56
CA LYS A 65 -12.92 -2.82 1.30
C LYS A 65 -11.76 -2.75 2.28
N TYR A 66 -10.60 -2.27 1.84
CA TYR A 66 -9.39 -2.18 2.68
C TYR A 66 -9.52 -1.08 3.72
N LEU A 67 -10.08 0.07 3.32
CA LEU A 67 -10.25 1.21 4.22
C LEU A 67 -11.22 0.86 5.37
N ASN A 68 -12.34 0.22 5.07
CA ASN A 68 -13.29 -0.24 6.07
C ASN A 68 -12.70 -1.30 7.00
N PHE A 69 -11.93 -2.26 6.46
CA PHE A 69 -11.22 -3.27 7.27
C PHE A 69 -10.28 -2.61 8.29
N LEU A 70 -9.57 -1.54 7.89
CA LEU A 70 -8.64 -0.78 8.72
C LEU A 70 -9.30 0.29 9.61
N GLY A 71 -10.64 0.33 9.65
CA GLY A 71 -11.40 1.21 10.53
C GLY A 71 -11.63 2.63 10.02
N PHE A 72 -11.38 2.91 8.73
CA PHE A 72 -11.78 4.17 8.08
C PHE A 72 -13.25 4.11 7.69
N VAL A 73 -14.11 4.11 8.69
CA VAL A 73 -15.58 4.04 8.59
C VAL A 73 -16.20 5.37 9.01
N PRO A 74 -17.50 5.63 8.74
CA PRO A 74 -18.14 6.91 9.08
C PRO A 74 -18.05 7.31 10.56
N ASN A 75 -17.99 6.33 11.47
CA ASN A 75 -17.83 6.55 12.91
C ASN A 75 -16.61 5.76 13.41
N PRO A 76 -15.38 6.28 13.21
CA PRO A 76 -14.17 5.56 13.55
C PRO A 76 -13.93 5.53 15.07
N ARG A 77 -13.18 4.53 15.54
CA ARG A 77 -12.77 4.42 16.95
C ARG A 77 -11.57 5.31 17.20
N LEU A 78 -11.81 6.47 17.80
CA LEU A 78 -10.79 7.50 18.01
C LEU A 78 -10.44 7.70 19.50
N TYR A 79 -9.17 7.98 19.75
CA TYR A 79 -8.69 8.46 21.05
C TYR A 79 -9.16 9.91 21.28
N PRO A 80 -9.56 10.28 22.51
CA PRO A 80 -9.57 9.48 23.75
C PRO A 80 -10.87 8.73 24.02
N LEU A 81 -11.87 8.84 23.14
CA LEU A 81 -13.25 8.41 23.40
C LEU A 81 -13.44 6.90 23.31
N SER A 82 -12.79 6.24 22.35
CA SER A 82 -12.87 4.80 22.12
C SER A 82 -11.46 4.21 22.13
N VAL A 83 -11.08 3.63 23.26
CA VAL A 83 -9.76 3.01 23.47
C VAL A 83 -9.92 1.59 24.02
N TRP A 84 -8.87 0.78 23.92
CA TRP A 84 -8.88 -0.54 24.53
C TRP A 84 -8.90 -0.43 26.06
N THR A 85 -9.91 -1.03 26.67
CA THR A 85 -10.07 -1.13 28.11
C THR A 85 -9.11 -2.17 28.72
N ASN A 86 -8.76 -2.02 29.99
CA ASN A 86 -7.88 -2.95 30.74
C ASN A 86 -6.41 -3.04 30.26
N THR A 87 -5.95 -2.09 29.44
CA THR A 87 -4.54 -1.94 29.06
C THR A 87 -4.02 -0.54 29.39
N THR A 88 -2.71 -0.45 29.64
CA THR A 88 -2.01 0.84 29.70
C THR A 88 -1.71 1.29 28.28
N LEU A 89 -2.02 2.57 27.98
CA LEU A 89 -1.68 3.19 26.71
C LEU A 89 -0.31 3.89 26.80
N PRO A 90 0.49 3.89 25.72
CA PRO A 90 0.23 3.22 24.44
C PRO A 90 0.43 1.70 24.51
N VAL A 91 -0.25 0.94 23.64
CA VAL A 91 0.06 -0.48 23.41
C VAL A 91 1.34 -0.56 22.57
N ILE A 92 2.27 -1.43 22.92
CA ILE A 92 3.50 -1.64 22.15
C ILE A 92 3.17 -2.56 20.99
N VAL A 93 3.53 -2.16 19.76
CA VAL A 93 3.18 -2.93 18.56
C VAL A 93 4.44 -3.24 17.78
N SER A 94 4.54 -4.49 17.30
CA SER A 94 5.55 -4.91 16.34
C SER A 94 4.99 -6.01 15.45
N TYR A 95 5.78 -6.47 14.50
CA TYR A 95 5.41 -7.55 13.59
C TYR A 95 6.57 -8.54 13.43
N LEU A 96 6.24 -9.75 12.98
CA LEU A 96 7.21 -10.80 12.70
C LEU A 96 6.92 -11.40 11.33
N CYS A 97 7.94 -11.39 10.48
CA CYS A 97 7.98 -12.12 9.21
C CYS A 97 8.71 -13.47 9.39
N ASP A 98 8.63 -14.33 8.37
CA ASP A 98 9.44 -15.55 8.34
C ASP A 98 10.93 -15.22 8.49
N GLY A 99 11.61 -15.88 9.42
CA GLY A 99 13.01 -15.63 9.77
C GLY A 99 13.26 -14.62 10.90
N ASP A 100 12.24 -13.90 11.39
CA ASP A 100 12.42 -12.88 12.44
C ASP A 100 12.34 -13.42 13.88
N ILE A 101 12.26 -14.74 14.07
CA ILE A 101 11.92 -15.36 15.37
C ILE A 101 12.86 -14.92 16.50
N ASP A 102 14.17 -14.89 16.25
CA ASP A 102 15.16 -14.48 17.25
C ASP A 102 14.99 -13.00 17.65
N GLN A 103 14.64 -12.15 16.67
CA GLN A 103 14.37 -10.74 16.91
C GLN A 103 13.08 -10.56 17.73
N GLY A 104 12.03 -11.31 17.39
CA GLY A 104 10.77 -11.32 18.13
C GLY A 104 10.93 -11.75 19.58
N ILE A 105 11.67 -12.83 19.84
CA ILE A 105 11.95 -13.30 21.21
C ILE A 105 12.74 -12.24 21.98
N GLY A 106 13.75 -11.66 21.34
CA GLY A 106 14.55 -10.57 21.91
C GLY A 106 13.69 -9.35 22.28
N LEU A 107 12.79 -8.94 21.39
CA LEU A 107 11.86 -7.84 21.63
C LEU A 107 10.90 -8.17 22.79
N THR A 108 10.26 -9.35 22.79
CA THR A 108 9.32 -9.76 23.85
C THR A 108 9.96 -9.68 25.24
N ARG A 109 11.19 -10.18 25.37
CA ARG A 109 11.95 -10.09 26.63
C ARG A 109 12.31 -8.64 26.98
N ASN A 110 12.71 -7.85 26.00
CA ASN A 110 13.09 -6.46 26.20
C ASN A 110 11.90 -5.59 26.66
N ILE A 111 10.73 -5.76 26.05
CA ILE A 111 9.50 -5.07 26.46
C ILE A 111 9.04 -5.55 27.83
N GLY A 112 9.08 -6.86 28.11
CA GLY A 112 8.76 -7.39 29.44
C GLY A 112 9.66 -6.85 30.55
N HIS A 113 10.93 -6.52 30.23
CA HIS A 113 11.85 -5.89 31.17
C HIS A 113 11.60 -4.39 31.35
N PHE A 114 11.56 -3.63 30.25
CA PHE A 114 11.51 -2.16 30.32
C PHE A 114 10.09 -1.61 30.50
N LEU A 115 9.07 -2.26 29.95
CA LEU A 115 7.67 -1.80 29.97
C LEU A 115 6.70 -2.91 30.42
N PRO A 116 6.90 -3.52 31.61
CA PRO A 116 6.12 -4.68 32.08
C PRO A 116 4.61 -4.42 32.22
N ASN A 117 4.22 -3.16 32.36
CA ASN A 117 2.80 -2.75 32.51
C ASN A 117 2.11 -2.49 31.17
N HIS A 118 2.85 -2.40 30.07
CA HIS A 118 2.29 -2.18 28.74
C HIS A 118 2.01 -3.53 28.07
N THR A 119 0.93 -3.57 27.30
CA THR A 119 0.63 -4.74 26.46
C THR A 119 1.51 -4.68 25.21
N LEU A 120 2.13 -5.80 24.86
CA LEU A 120 2.80 -6.05 23.60
C LEU A 120 1.86 -6.79 22.65
N LEU A 121 1.63 -6.21 21.46
CA LEU A 121 0.88 -6.81 20.37
C LEU A 121 1.84 -7.12 19.21
N LEU A 122 2.03 -8.41 18.94
CA LEU A 122 2.90 -8.92 17.86
C LEU A 122 2.04 -9.42 16.70
N TYR A 123 2.17 -8.78 15.55
CA TYR A 123 1.51 -9.22 14.32
C TYR A 123 2.31 -10.33 13.66
N ASN A 124 1.70 -11.50 13.50
CA ASN A 124 2.24 -12.61 12.72
C ASN A 124 1.91 -12.39 11.23
N LEU A 125 2.94 -12.12 10.42
CA LEU A 125 2.82 -11.87 8.98
C LEU A 125 3.26 -13.08 8.14
N GLY A 126 3.13 -14.31 8.67
CA GLY A 126 3.43 -15.54 7.96
C GLY A 126 4.56 -16.37 8.56
N LEU A 127 4.72 -16.35 9.88
CA LEU A 127 5.61 -17.25 10.60
C LEU A 127 5.28 -18.71 10.30
N ARG A 128 6.33 -19.53 10.19
CA ARG A 128 6.18 -20.98 10.12
C ARG A 128 5.63 -21.51 11.44
N ARG A 129 4.97 -22.67 11.38
CA ARG A 129 4.35 -23.31 12.56
C ARG A 129 5.28 -23.45 13.76
N TYR A 130 6.54 -23.81 13.51
CA TYR A 130 7.55 -23.94 14.56
C TYR A 130 7.86 -22.59 15.23
N ASP A 131 8.12 -21.56 14.44
CA ASP A 131 8.42 -20.22 14.96
C ASP A 131 7.21 -19.59 15.66
N LEU A 132 6.00 -19.81 15.13
CA LEU A 132 4.77 -19.38 15.77
C LEU A 132 4.59 -20.03 17.15
N GLN A 133 4.78 -21.36 17.26
CA GLN A 133 4.74 -22.05 18.56
C GLN A 133 5.80 -21.53 19.51
N MET A 134 7.00 -21.24 19.00
CA MET A 134 8.09 -20.69 19.79
C MET A 134 7.73 -19.31 20.35
N ILE A 135 7.30 -18.36 19.52
CA ILE A 135 6.96 -17.02 20.01
C ILE A 135 5.76 -17.04 20.97
N LEU A 136 4.77 -17.90 20.74
CA LEU A 136 3.65 -18.09 21.67
C LEU A 136 4.12 -18.55 23.06
N SER A 137 5.14 -19.41 23.14
CA SER A 137 5.71 -19.85 24.42
C SER A 137 6.42 -18.71 25.18
N TYR A 138 7.05 -17.77 24.46
CA TYR A 138 7.66 -16.57 25.04
C TYR A 138 6.63 -15.48 25.38
N CYS A 139 5.50 -15.50 24.69
CA CYS A 139 4.37 -14.61 24.85
C CYS A 139 3.32 -15.18 25.82
N ASN A 140 3.75 -16.01 26.79
CA ASN A 140 2.86 -16.67 27.75
C ASN A 140 2.49 -15.75 28.94
N SER A 141 1.97 -14.56 28.65
CA SER A 141 1.49 -13.61 29.66
C SER A 141 0.25 -12.88 29.17
N SER A 142 -0.57 -12.37 30.08
CA SER A 142 -1.75 -11.54 29.71
C SER A 142 -1.40 -10.20 29.06
N ARG A 143 -0.11 -9.83 29.04
CA ARG A 143 0.42 -8.58 28.48
C ARG A 143 1.18 -8.79 27.18
N CYS A 144 1.14 -9.98 26.60
CA CYS A 144 1.70 -10.25 25.30
C CYS A 144 0.65 -10.99 24.47
N ILE A 145 0.37 -10.49 23.28
CA ILE A 145 -0.65 -11.02 22.37
C ILE A 145 -0.01 -11.18 21.00
N VAL A 146 -0.09 -12.39 20.45
CA VAL A 146 0.26 -12.66 19.05
C VAL A 146 -1.03 -12.69 18.24
N MET A 147 -1.09 -11.89 17.17
CA MET A 147 -2.26 -11.73 16.32
C MET A 147 -1.89 -12.07 14.88
N ASP A 148 -2.63 -12.98 14.25
CA ASP A 148 -2.45 -13.27 12.84
C ASP A 148 -2.97 -12.12 11.97
N PHE A 149 -2.21 -11.75 10.95
CA PHE A 149 -2.59 -10.71 10.01
C PHE A 149 -2.19 -11.12 8.60
N ASP A 150 -3.18 -11.60 7.85
CA ASP A 150 -2.98 -12.19 6.54
C ASP A 150 -2.81 -11.10 5.47
N LEU A 151 -1.57 -10.94 4.98
CA LEU A 151 -1.27 -9.98 3.92
C LEU A 151 -1.81 -10.41 2.55
N SER A 152 -2.25 -11.66 2.39
CA SER A 152 -2.82 -12.13 1.12
C SER A 152 -4.18 -11.51 0.79
N ASP A 153 -4.86 -10.94 1.78
CA ASP A 153 -6.10 -10.19 1.56
C ASP A 153 -5.85 -8.85 0.86
N PHE A 154 -4.64 -8.31 0.92
CA PHE A 154 -4.23 -7.00 0.40
C PHE A 154 -3.57 -7.10 -0.99
N PRO A 155 -3.37 -5.97 -1.71
CA PRO A 155 -2.65 -5.98 -2.97
C PRO A 155 -1.28 -6.65 -2.85
N SER A 156 -0.90 -7.46 -3.84
CA SER A 156 0.28 -8.33 -3.76
C SER A 156 1.60 -7.65 -3.36
N HIS A 157 1.80 -6.39 -3.72
CA HIS A 157 3.01 -5.62 -3.38
C HIS A 157 3.11 -5.26 -1.89
N VAL A 158 1.99 -5.32 -1.16
CA VAL A 158 1.99 -5.12 0.30
C VAL A 158 2.80 -6.21 1.01
N ASN A 159 2.77 -7.43 0.46
CA ASN A 159 3.51 -8.57 0.99
C ASN A 159 4.99 -8.57 0.59
N ASP A 160 5.43 -7.61 -0.23
CA ASP A 160 6.85 -7.44 -0.53
C ASP A 160 7.57 -6.85 0.69
N GLN A 161 8.37 -7.67 1.36
CA GLN A 161 9.12 -7.29 2.54
C GLN A 161 10.10 -6.15 2.30
N HIS A 162 10.59 -5.97 1.07
CA HIS A 162 11.51 -4.88 0.74
C HIS A 162 10.82 -3.51 0.69
N LEU A 163 9.53 -3.48 0.34
CA LEU A 163 8.75 -2.24 0.29
C LEU A 163 8.28 -1.80 1.66
N HIS A 164 8.16 -2.73 2.61
CA HIS A 164 7.61 -2.47 3.94
C HIS A 164 6.23 -1.79 3.92
N ALA A 165 5.47 -1.96 2.84
CA ALA A 165 4.16 -1.36 2.65
C ALA A 165 3.10 -1.90 3.62
N PHE A 166 3.36 -3.04 4.25
CA PHE A 166 2.52 -3.61 5.31
C PHE A 166 2.63 -2.84 6.64
N ARG A 167 3.71 -2.08 6.91
CA ARG A 167 3.92 -1.43 8.22
C ARG A 167 2.76 -0.49 8.59
N PRO A 168 2.28 0.39 7.69
CA PRO A 168 1.19 1.28 8.04
C PRO A 168 -0.11 0.52 8.28
N LEU A 169 -0.34 -0.60 7.57
CA LEU A 169 -1.50 -1.45 7.79
C LEU A 169 -1.51 -2.04 9.21
N VAL A 170 -0.37 -2.59 9.66
CA VAL A 170 -0.20 -3.10 11.02
C VAL A 170 -0.42 -1.99 12.05
N ILE A 171 0.17 -0.82 11.83
CA ILE A 171 0.03 0.34 12.73
C ILE A 171 -1.43 0.78 12.81
N GLN A 172 -2.11 0.91 11.67
CA GLN A 172 -3.49 1.38 11.59
C GLN A 172 -4.47 0.36 12.20
N ASP A 173 -4.30 -0.92 11.90
CA ASP A 173 -5.09 -1.98 12.52
C ASP A 173 -4.95 -1.95 14.04
N ALA A 174 -3.72 -1.82 14.54
CA ALA A 174 -3.48 -1.68 15.97
C ALA A 174 -4.08 -0.40 16.56
N LEU A 175 -4.05 0.73 15.84
CA LEU A 175 -4.68 1.97 16.27
C LEU A 175 -6.20 1.85 16.36
N ASN A 176 -6.84 1.15 15.42
CA ASN A 176 -8.28 0.90 15.42
C ASN A 176 -8.72 0.03 16.62
N HIS A 177 -7.86 -0.88 17.08
CA HIS A 177 -8.10 -1.69 18.26
C HIS A 177 -7.78 -0.96 19.57
N ALA A 178 -6.60 -0.34 19.66
CA ALA A 178 -6.03 0.18 20.91
C ALA A 178 -6.34 1.65 21.19
N GLY A 179 -6.44 2.48 20.14
CA GLY A 179 -6.55 3.93 20.22
C GLY A 179 -5.21 4.67 20.39
N ALA A 180 -4.17 4.02 20.93
CA ALA A 180 -2.82 4.58 20.97
C ALA A 180 -1.75 3.47 20.93
N VAL A 181 -0.74 3.66 20.09
CA VAL A 181 0.27 2.66 19.75
C VAL A 181 1.67 3.25 19.85
N PHE A 182 2.60 2.50 20.42
CA PHE A 182 4.03 2.72 20.26
C PHE A 182 4.58 1.59 19.39
N PHE A 183 4.65 1.86 18.10
CA PHE A 183 5.21 0.94 17.11
C PHE A 183 6.73 0.94 17.22
N ILE A 184 7.33 -0.25 17.23
CA ILE A 184 8.77 -0.47 17.29
C ILE A 184 9.12 -1.66 16.40
N GLU A 185 10.08 -1.51 15.49
CA GLU A 185 10.61 -2.62 14.69
C GLU A 185 11.14 -3.76 15.57
N ASN A 186 11.01 -5.00 15.08
CA ASN A 186 11.33 -6.19 15.85
C ASN A 186 12.83 -6.32 16.21
N ASN A 187 13.71 -5.63 15.50
CA ASN A 187 15.14 -5.62 15.73
C ASN A 187 15.60 -4.51 16.69
N LEU A 188 14.71 -3.60 17.10
CA LEU A 188 15.04 -2.51 18.03
C LEU A 188 14.92 -2.96 19.49
N ARG A 189 15.68 -2.30 20.36
CA ARG A 189 15.67 -2.57 21.81
C ARG A 189 15.55 -1.26 22.57
N LEU A 190 14.67 -1.26 23.57
CA LEU A 190 14.60 -0.21 24.56
C LEU A 190 15.81 -0.27 25.48
N SER A 191 16.24 0.91 25.92
CA SER A 191 17.29 1.10 26.93
C SER A 191 16.76 1.76 28.21
N THR A 192 15.48 2.13 28.24
CA THR A 192 14.85 2.83 29.37
C THR A 192 13.36 2.48 29.46
N SER A 193 12.86 2.45 30.70
CA SER A 193 11.43 2.30 31.02
C SER A 193 10.66 3.62 30.94
N ASN A 194 11.37 4.75 30.90
CA ASN A 194 10.73 6.06 31.01
C ASN A 194 10.29 6.61 29.64
N ILE A 195 9.07 6.29 29.24
CA ILE A 195 8.43 6.80 28.01
C ILE A 195 7.50 8.00 28.24
N ALA A 196 7.30 8.42 29.50
CA ALA A 196 6.42 9.52 29.86
C ALA A 196 6.75 10.85 29.12
N PRO A 197 8.03 11.23 28.88
CA PRO A 197 8.33 12.42 28.09
C PRO A 197 7.82 12.36 26.65
N LEU A 198 7.76 11.17 26.05
CA LEU A 198 7.23 10.98 24.69
C LEU A 198 5.71 11.11 24.71
N ILE A 199 5.05 10.47 25.68
CA ILE A 199 3.59 10.55 25.89
C ILE A 199 3.15 11.99 26.12
N ASN A 200 3.82 12.73 27.00
CA ASN A 200 3.50 14.12 27.30
C ASN A 200 3.63 15.05 26.09
N LYS A 201 4.52 14.73 25.13
CA LYS A 201 4.62 15.48 23.87
C LYS A 201 3.50 15.09 22.90
N ALA A 202 3.15 13.81 22.84
CA ALA A 202 2.10 13.30 21.96
C ALA A 202 0.71 13.77 22.37
N VAL A 203 0.38 13.69 23.67
CA VAL A 203 -0.96 14.02 24.20
C VAL A 203 -1.05 15.47 24.66
N GLY A 204 0.08 16.09 25.01
CA GLY A 204 0.12 17.41 25.64
C GLY A 204 0.06 17.31 27.16
N ASN A 205 0.12 18.46 27.84
CA ASN A 205 0.22 18.54 29.30
C ASN A 205 -0.70 19.61 29.91
N GLY A 206 -1.86 19.83 29.30
CA GLY A 206 -2.86 20.84 29.73
C GLY A 206 -2.47 22.29 29.42
N LYS A 207 -1.19 22.60 29.20
CA LYS A 207 -0.69 23.92 28.79
C LYS A 207 -0.33 24.02 27.31
N LYS A 208 -0.06 22.87 26.66
CA LYS A 208 0.25 22.75 25.24
C LYS A 208 -0.56 21.62 24.65
N HIS A 209 -1.10 21.84 23.45
CA HIS A 209 -1.68 20.78 22.65
C HIS A 209 -0.58 19.78 22.28
N GLY A 210 -0.91 18.49 22.39
CA GLY A 210 -0.04 17.42 21.94
C GLY A 210 -0.01 17.32 20.42
N SER A 211 1.06 16.76 19.87
CA SER A 211 1.20 16.56 18.41
C SER A 211 0.38 15.38 17.87
N GLY A 212 -0.14 14.49 18.73
CA GLY A 212 -0.78 13.23 18.35
C GLY A 212 0.20 12.15 17.86
N ILE A 213 1.34 12.54 17.30
CA ILE A 213 2.40 11.66 16.79
C ILE A 213 3.79 12.11 17.26
N ILE A 214 4.66 11.15 17.58
CA ILE A 214 6.07 11.38 17.89
C ILE A 214 6.93 10.42 17.06
N THR A 215 7.95 11.00 16.43
CA THR A 215 8.95 10.31 15.62
C THR A 215 10.30 11.02 15.73
N TRP A 216 11.35 10.44 15.13
CA TRP A 216 12.72 10.93 15.14
C TRP A 216 13.12 11.42 13.76
N ARG A 217 13.84 12.53 13.72
CA ARG A 217 14.40 13.10 12.49
C ARG A 217 15.62 12.29 12.07
N THR A 218 15.71 11.99 10.78
CA THR A 218 16.89 11.42 10.13
C THR A 218 17.84 12.54 9.68
N GLN A 219 18.99 12.16 9.13
CA GLN A 219 19.95 13.09 8.53
C GLN A 219 19.63 13.41 7.05
N HIS A 220 18.61 12.79 6.47
CA HIS A 220 18.24 12.95 5.07
C HIS A 220 17.10 13.95 4.92
N ALA A 221 17.14 14.80 3.89
CA ALA A 221 15.99 15.60 3.51
C ALA A 221 14.92 14.70 2.87
N VAL A 222 13.64 15.04 3.03
CA VAL A 222 12.52 14.29 2.42
C VAL A 222 12.72 14.14 0.91
N THR A 223 13.13 15.20 0.22
CA THR A 223 13.36 15.20 -1.23
C THR A 223 14.52 14.31 -1.69
N SER A 224 15.42 13.90 -0.79
CA SER A 224 16.57 13.07 -1.16
C SER A 224 16.21 11.59 -1.32
N LEU A 225 15.16 11.13 -0.64
CA LEU A 225 14.76 9.72 -0.61
C LEU A 225 13.31 9.48 -1.05
N THR A 226 12.57 10.53 -1.37
CA THR A 226 11.20 10.47 -1.88
C THR A 226 11.20 10.74 -3.37
N HIS A 227 10.68 9.80 -4.17
CA HIS A 227 10.57 9.98 -5.61
C HIS A 227 9.63 11.17 -5.94
N PRO A 228 9.98 12.09 -6.87
CA PRO A 228 9.18 13.30 -7.14
C PRO A 228 7.69 13.03 -7.45
N ARG A 229 7.41 11.94 -8.17
CA ARG A 229 6.03 11.51 -8.46
C ARG A 229 5.19 11.16 -7.22
N MET A 230 5.79 10.86 -6.07
CA MET A 230 5.04 10.62 -4.84
C MET A 230 4.33 11.89 -4.37
N PHE A 231 4.98 13.06 -4.46
CA PHE A 231 4.39 14.33 -4.03
C PHE A 231 3.09 14.67 -4.78
N ASN A 232 2.96 14.24 -6.04
CA ASN A 232 1.73 14.41 -6.82
C ASN A 232 0.53 13.68 -6.20
N TYR A 233 0.73 12.48 -5.63
CA TYR A 233 -0.34 11.76 -4.94
C TYR A 233 -0.85 12.54 -3.71
N PHE A 234 0.06 13.21 -3.01
CA PHE A 234 -0.26 14.05 -1.85
C PHE A 234 -0.63 15.49 -2.23
N ARG A 235 -0.80 15.79 -3.53
CA ARG A 235 -1.16 17.12 -4.06
C ARG A 235 -0.25 18.23 -3.54
N THR A 236 1.04 17.94 -3.48
CA THR A 236 2.06 18.87 -2.99
C THR A 236 3.27 18.89 -3.93
N SER A 237 4.14 19.86 -3.72
CA SER A 237 5.39 20.02 -4.47
C SER A 237 6.58 19.61 -3.60
N ASP A 238 7.58 18.98 -4.19
CA ASP A 238 8.86 18.63 -3.55
C ASP A 238 9.59 19.87 -3.02
N GLU A 239 9.40 21.03 -3.65
CA GLU A 239 9.91 22.33 -3.17
C GLU A 239 9.50 22.64 -1.72
N SER A 240 8.30 22.19 -1.30
CA SER A 240 7.81 22.39 0.07
C SER A 240 8.61 21.60 1.12
N PHE A 241 9.46 20.67 0.67
CA PHE A 241 10.17 19.71 1.52
C PHE A 241 11.69 19.75 1.40
N LEU A 242 12.26 20.68 0.61
CA LEU A 242 13.70 20.79 0.35
C LEU A 242 14.57 20.86 1.62
N PHE A 243 14.04 21.47 2.69
CA PHE A 243 14.74 21.64 3.96
C PHE A 243 14.07 20.91 5.13
N LEU A 244 13.10 20.04 4.84
CA LEU A 244 12.44 19.25 5.85
C LEU A 244 13.17 17.92 6.00
N PRO A 245 13.68 17.59 7.21
CA PRO A 245 14.29 16.30 7.45
C PRO A 245 13.22 15.20 7.38
N MET A 246 13.56 14.10 6.71
CA MET A 246 12.77 12.88 6.75
C MET A 246 12.74 12.34 8.18
N VAL A 247 11.66 11.66 8.52
CA VAL A 247 11.45 11.04 9.84
C VAL A 247 11.54 9.53 9.75
N GLU A 248 11.94 8.90 10.85
CA GLU A 248 12.00 7.44 10.94
C GLU A 248 10.60 6.84 11.04
N SER A 249 10.39 5.73 10.33
CA SER A 249 9.19 4.90 10.46
C SER A 249 9.42 3.63 11.29
N THR A 250 10.65 3.38 11.75
CA THR A 250 10.99 2.16 12.52
C THR A 250 10.57 2.23 13.99
N LYS A 251 10.26 3.43 14.49
CA LYS A 251 9.72 3.65 15.82
C LYS A 251 8.81 4.88 15.83
N LEU A 252 7.57 4.72 16.26
CA LEU A 252 6.54 5.75 16.18
C LEU A 252 5.59 5.64 17.36
N LEU A 253 5.36 6.74 18.07
CA LEU A 253 4.29 6.83 19.07
C LEU A 253 3.13 7.61 18.46
N ILE A 254 1.96 7.00 18.38
CA ILE A 254 0.79 7.54 17.70
C ILE A 254 -0.45 7.39 18.58
N TYR A 255 -1.21 8.48 18.72
CA TYR A 255 -2.54 8.50 19.30
C TYR A 255 -3.54 8.74 18.17
N ASN A 256 -4.54 7.86 18.04
CA ASN A 256 -5.53 7.89 16.96
C ASN A 256 -6.57 9.01 17.17
N THR A 257 -6.12 10.26 17.20
CA THR A 257 -6.99 11.44 17.20
C THR A 257 -7.60 11.64 15.82
N GLU A 258 -8.66 12.44 15.71
CA GLU A 258 -9.30 12.73 14.42
C GLU A 258 -8.32 13.28 13.37
N ALA A 259 -7.46 14.23 13.75
CA ALA A 259 -6.44 14.78 12.86
C ALA A 259 -5.41 13.73 12.43
N ILE A 260 -4.92 12.89 13.35
CA ILE A 260 -3.96 11.83 12.99
C ILE A 260 -4.63 10.78 12.10
N HIS A 261 -5.86 10.40 12.40
CA HIS A 261 -6.61 9.42 11.63
C HIS A 261 -6.81 9.88 10.18
N SER A 262 -7.31 11.10 10.00
CA SER A 262 -7.70 11.62 8.69
C SER A 262 -6.55 12.24 7.90
N ASP A 263 -5.64 12.97 8.55
CA ASP A 263 -4.62 13.77 7.86
C ASP A 263 -3.28 13.06 7.75
N VAL A 264 -3.05 12.00 8.54
CA VAL A 264 -1.78 11.25 8.53
C VAL A 264 -2.00 9.80 8.12
N MET A 265 -2.81 9.05 8.87
CA MET A 265 -2.95 7.61 8.65
C MET A 265 -3.71 7.30 7.36
N LEU A 266 -4.84 7.97 7.08
CA LEU A 266 -5.60 7.74 5.85
C LEU A 266 -4.74 7.91 4.58
N PRO A 267 -4.06 9.05 4.34
CA PRO A 267 -3.26 9.21 3.12
C PRO A 267 -2.04 8.27 3.10
N TRP A 268 -1.47 7.93 4.26
CA TRP A 268 -0.38 6.95 4.33
C TRP A 268 -0.84 5.55 3.91
N ILE A 269 -2.00 5.11 4.40
CA ILE A 269 -2.62 3.83 4.04
C ILE A 269 -2.98 3.80 2.56
N GLN A 270 -3.62 4.85 2.06
CA GLN A 270 -3.98 4.94 0.65
C GLN A 270 -2.75 4.82 -0.26
N CYS A 271 -1.65 5.49 0.08
CA CYS A 271 -0.42 5.38 -0.71
C CYS A 271 0.18 3.96 -0.67
N CYS A 272 0.17 3.31 0.50
CA CYS A 272 0.70 1.94 0.62
C CYS A 272 -0.11 0.92 -0.16
N LEU A 273 -1.43 1.12 -0.30
CA LEU A 273 -2.31 0.26 -1.09
C LEU A 273 -2.18 0.49 -2.61
N ILE A 274 -1.55 1.57 -3.05
CA ILE A 274 -1.35 1.90 -4.46
C ILE A 274 0.12 1.67 -4.84
N HIS A 275 0.40 0.64 -5.63
CA HIS A 275 1.77 0.29 -6.04
C HIS A 275 2.56 1.48 -6.59
N ASP A 276 1.99 2.24 -7.54
CA ASP A 276 2.68 3.38 -8.17
C ASP A 276 2.79 4.61 -7.24
N CYS A 277 2.12 4.62 -6.09
CA CYS A 277 2.34 5.64 -5.05
C CYS A 277 3.53 5.28 -4.18
N ILE A 278 3.56 4.06 -3.61
CA ILE A 278 4.62 3.64 -2.69
C ILE A 278 5.94 3.32 -3.42
N LEU A 279 5.84 2.87 -4.68
CA LEU A 279 6.98 2.56 -5.54
C LEU A 279 6.71 3.10 -6.96
N PRO A 280 6.80 4.42 -7.17
CA PRO A 280 6.60 4.99 -8.50
C PRO A 280 7.70 4.56 -9.46
N ILE A 281 7.34 4.36 -10.73
CA ILE A 281 8.32 4.09 -11.78
C ILE A 281 9.05 5.40 -12.14
N GLY A 282 10.39 5.39 -12.18
CA GLY A 282 11.19 6.52 -12.68
C GLY A 282 12.44 6.80 -11.88
N LYS A 283 13.19 7.82 -12.32
CA LYS A 283 14.22 8.53 -11.55
C LYS A 283 13.71 9.93 -11.25
#